data_AF-A0A6I7Q1B5-F1
#
_entry.id   AF-A0A6I7Q1B5-F1
#
_cell.length_a   1.000
_cell.length_b   1.000
_cell.length_c   1.000
_cell.angle_alpha   90.00
_cell.angle_beta   90.00
_cell.angle_gamma   90.00
#
_symmetry.space_group_name_H-M   'P 1'
#
loop_
_entity.id
_entity.type
_entity.pdbx_description
1 polymer ?
#
loop_
_entity_poly.entity_id
_entity_poly.type
_entity_poly.pdbx_seq_one_letter_code
_entity_poly.pdbx_strand_id
1 'polypeptide(L)'
;MSESILALYVFILACFIGYYVIWGVTPSLHTPLVALTNAISGIVLVGALLVTGNPDAGFFASLMGFLAVLLASINVFGGFLVTHRMLSMFKKKK
;
A
#
# COMPACT_ATOMS: atom_id res chain seq x y z
N MET A 1 -3.09 16.29 24.35
CA MET A 1 -2.71 14.89 24.05
C MET A 1 -1.39 14.94 23.32
N SER A 2 -0.40 14.10 23.64
CA SER A 2 0.88 14.12 22.90
C SER A 2 0.70 13.52 21.50
N GLU A 3 1.49 13.98 20.52
CA GLU A 3 1.46 13.50 19.14
C GLU A 3 1.62 11.97 19.05
N SER A 4 2.51 11.39 19.87
CA SER A 4 2.72 9.94 19.91
C SER A 4 1.49 9.18 20.44
N ILE A 5 0.78 9.76 21.41
CA ILE A 5 -0.47 9.17 21.90
C ILE A 5 -1.52 9.25 20.79
N LEU A 6 -1.67 10.38 20.10
CA LEU A 6 -2.58 10.51 18.96
C LEU A 6 -2.29 9.47 17.86
N ALA A 7 -1.04 9.30 17.47
CA ALA A 7 -0.63 8.31 16.47
C ALA A 7 -0.97 6.88 16.90
N LEU A 8 -0.77 6.55 18.18
CA LEU A 8 -1.15 5.24 18.73
C LEU A 8 -2.66 5.02 18.70
N TYR A 9 -3.46 6.03 19.05
CA TYR A 9 -4.91 5.98 18.93
C TYR A 9 -5.36 5.72 17.48
N VAL A 10 -4.78 6.44 16.52
CA VAL A 10 -5.07 6.26 15.09
C VAL A 10 -4.67 4.85 14.64
N PHE A 11 -3.50 4.37 15.04
CA PHE A 11 -3.02 3.02 14.71
C PHE A 11 -3.98 1.93 15.21
N ILE A 12 -4.39 2.00 16.48
CA ILE A 12 -5.30 1.01 17.07
C ILE A 12 -6.66 1.04 16.34
N LEU A 13 -7.24 2.21 16.13
CA LEU A 13 -8.53 2.34 15.44
C LEU A 13 -8.46 1.86 13.98
N ALA A 14 -7.35 2.12 13.28
CA ALA A 14 -7.14 1.63 11.92
C ALA A 14 -7.11 0.09 11.86
N CYS A 15 -6.50 -0.58 12.84
CA CYS A 15 -6.52 -2.05 12.95
C CYS A 15 -7.94 -2.60 13.12
N PHE A 16 -8.76 -1.98 13.98
CA PHE A 16 -10.17 -2.37 14.14
C PHE A 16 -10.94 -2.21 12.82
N ILE A 17 -10.79 -1.07 12.15
CA ILE A 17 -11.45 -0.82 10.85
C ILE A 17 -11.01 -1.88 9.83
N GLY A 18 -9.71 -2.16 9.72
CA GLY A 18 -9.19 -3.15 8.79
C GLY A 18 -9.79 -4.55 8.99
N TYR A 19 -9.95 -4.97 10.24
CA TYR A 19 -10.60 -6.24 10.58
C TYR A 19 -12.05 -6.28 10.11
N TYR A 20 -12.86 -5.26 10.44
CA TYR A 20 -14.27 -5.21 10.05
C TYR A 20 -14.48 -5.11 8.54
N VAL A 21 -13.57 -4.43 7.82
CA VAL A 21 -13.62 -4.32 6.35
C VAL A 21 -13.43 -5.68 5.67
N ILE A 22 -12.56 -6.55 6.22
CA ILE A 22 -12.25 -7.85 5.60
C ILE A 22 -13.23 -8.95 6.02
N TRP A 23 -13.83 -8.84 7.21
CA TRP A 23 -14.69 -9.89 7.81
C TRP A 23 -15.86 -10.36 6.93
N GLY A 24 -16.40 -9.48 6.08
CA GLY A 24 -17.58 -9.76 5.24
C GLY A 24 -17.28 -10.05 3.77
N VAL A 25 -16.02 -10.24 3.37
CA VAL A 25 -15.67 -10.41 1.95
C VAL A 25 -16.17 -11.76 1.43
N THR A 26 -16.80 -11.77 0.26
CA THR A 26 -17.27 -13.00 -0.40
C THR A 26 -16.08 -13.95 -0.65
N PRO A 27 -16.20 -15.26 -0.37
CA PRO A 27 -15.08 -16.20 -0.48
C PRO A 27 -14.36 -16.20 -1.84
N SER A 28 -15.10 -15.97 -2.93
CA SER A 28 -14.55 -15.89 -4.29
C SER A 28 -13.62 -14.69 -4.53
N LEU A 29 -13.66 -13.68 -3.65
CA LEU A 29 -12.86 -12.46 -3.76
C LEU A 29 -11.61 -12.46 -2.88
N HIS A 30 -11.31 -13.50 -2.10
CA HIS A 30 -10.10 -13.52 -1.27
C HIS A 30 -8.81 -13.40 -2.09
N THR A 31 -8.70 -14.07 -3.24
CA THR A 31 -7.51 -13.97 -4.10
C THR A 31 -7.35 -12.55 -4.69
N PRO A 32 -8.39 -11.92 -5.28
CA PRO A 32 -8.34 -10.51 -5.64
C PRO A 32 -8.04 -9.56 -4.46
N LEU A 33 -8.58 -9.86 -3.27
CA LEU A 33 -8.35 -9.05 -2.06
C LEU A 33 -6.88 -9.08 -1.64
N VAL A 34 -6.24 -10.24 -1.65
CA VAL A 34 -4.81 -10.39 -1.35
C VAL A 34 -3.95 -9.62 -2.36
N ALA A 35 -4.31 -9.65 -3.65
CA ALA A 35 -3.63 -8.84 -4.66
C ALA A 35 -3.82 -7.32 -4.43
N LEU A 36 -5.02 -6.91 -4.02
CA LEU A 36 -5.33 -5.51 -3.73
C LEU A 36 -4.58 -5.00 -2.50
N THR A 37 -4.54 -5.77 -1.41
CA THR A 37 -3.80 -5.37 -0.19
C THR A 37 -2.30 -5.27 -0.45
N ASN A 38 -1.74 -6.10 -1.33
CA ASN A 38 -0.37 -5.94 -1.82
C ASN A 38 -0.18 -4.61 -2.58
N ALA A 39 -1.10 -4.25 -3.48
CA ALA A 39 -1.03 -2.95 -4.19
C ALA A 39 -1.12 -1.75 -3.23
N ILE A 40 -1.97 -1.83 -2.20
CA ILE A 40 -2.13 -0.78 -1.17
C ILE A 40 -0.86 -0.64 -0.31
N SER A 41 -0.12 -1.74 -0.08
CA SER A 41 1.15 -1.70 0.65
C SER A 41 2.20 -0.81 -0.03
N GLY A 42 2.01 -0.48 -1.31
CA GLY A 42 2.80 0.50 -2.05
C GLY A 42 2.79 1.92 -1.49
N ILE A 43 2.03 2.22 -0.42
CA ILE A 43 2.12 3.47 0.37
C ILE A 43 3.55 3.77 0.85
N VAL A 44 4.43 2.76 0.93
CA VAL A 44 5.88 2.92 1.17
C VAL A 44 6.54 3.90 0.19
N LEU A 45 5.96 4.10 -1.01
CA LEU A 45 6.38 5.12 -1.98
C LEU A 45 6.45 6.53 -1.36
N VAL A 46 5.53 6.89 -0.46
CA VAL A 46 5.52 8.19 0.21
C VAL A 46 6.79 8.35 1.05
N GLY A 47 7.16 7.33 1.83
CA GLY A 47 8.38 7.34 2.62
C GLY A 47 9.64 7.40 1.75
N ALA A 48 9.66 6.64 0.65
CA ALA A 48 10.76 6.65 -0.30
C ALA A 48 10.98 8.04 -0.93
N LEU A 49 9.89 8.72 -1.34
CA LEU A 49 9.96 10.08 -1.87
C LEU A 49 10.50 11.10 -0.86
N LEU A 50 10.13 10.97 0.42
CA LEU A 50 10.65 11.84 1.48
C LEU A 50 12.16 11.67 1.68
N VAL A 51 12.68 10.44 1.58
CA VAL A 51 14.13 10.18 1.69
C VAL A 51 14.87 10.66 0.45
N THR A 52 14.36 10.37 -0.75
CA THR A 52 14.98 10.80 -2.01
C THR A 52 14.99 12.31 -2.16
N GLY A 53 13.92 12.98 -1.74
CA GLY A 53 13.76 14.44 -1.85
C GLY A 53 14.44 15.24 -0.74
N ASN A 54 15.09 14.57 0.23
CA ASN A 54 15.77 15.26 1.32
C ASN A 54 17.14 15.81 0.84
N PRO A 55 17.32 17.14 0.78
CA PRO A 55 18.57 17.75 0.28
C PRO A 55 19.77 17.52 1.21
N ASP A 56 19.53 17.25 2.49
CA ASP A 56 20.57 16.96 3.48
C ASP A 56 20.92 15.47 3.54
N ALA A 57 20.26 14.63 2.72
CA ALA A 57 20.56 13.21 2.65
C ALA A 57 21.91 12.98 1.95
N GLY A 58 22.80 12.24 2.60
CA GLY A 58 24.05 11.80 1.98
C GLY A 58 23.81 10.94 0.74
N PHE A 59 24.83 10.82 -0.12
CA PHE A 59 24.76 10.10 -1.40
C PHE A 59 24.13 8.69 -1.29
N PHE A 60 24.53 7.92 -0.28
CA PHE A 60 23.99 6.57 -0.05
C PHE A 60 22.49 6.57 0.27
N ALA A 61 22.01 7.53 1.07
CA ALA A 61 20.60 7.64 1.41
C ALA A 61 19.76 8.05 0.19
N SER A 62 20.26 8.97 -0.63
CA SER A 62 19.60 9.36 -1.89
C SER A 62 19.53 8.18 -2.88
N LEU A 63 20.60 7.41 -3.03
CA LEU A 63 20.63 6.23 -3.88
C LEU A 63 19.65 5.14 -3.40
N MET A 64 19.61 4.88 -2.09
CA MET A 64 18.65 3.95 -1.51
C MET A 64 17.21 4.43 -1.67
N GLY A 65 16.96 5.73 -1.49
CA GLY A 65 15.67 6.34 -1.74
C GLY A 65 15.24 6.14 -3.21
N PHE A 66 16.12 6.41 -4.16
CA PHE A 66 15.85 6.19 -5.59
C PHE A 66 15.46 4.74 -5.89
N LEU A 67 16.22 3.77 -5.38
CA LEU A 67 15.89 2.35 -5.52
C LEU A 67 14.56 2.00 -4.84
N ALA A 68 14.29 2.56 -3.67
CA ALA A 68 13.03 2.36 -2.96
C ALA A 68 11.83 2.92 -3.76
N VAL A 69 11.96 4.11 -4.37
CA VAL A 69 10.95 4.70 -5.25
C VAL A 69 10.70 3.80 -6.46
N LEU A 70 11.76 3.29 -7.09
CA LEU A 70 11.66 2.40 -8.24
C LEU A 70 10.91 1.11 -7.88
N LEU A 71 11.31 0.43 -6.80
CA LEU A 71 10.69 -0.82 -6.37
C LEU A 71 9.25 -0.61 -5.89
N ALA A 72 8.98 0.46 -5.14
CA ALA A 72 7.64 0.80 -4.69
C ALA A 72 6.72 1.11 -5.87
N SER A 73 7.22 1.81 -6.89
CA SER A 73 6.47 2.07 -8.13
C SER A 73 6.09 0.76 -8.84
N ILE A 74 7.03 -0.18 -8.99
CA ILE A 74 6.75 -1.50 -9.58
C ILE A 74 5.65 -2.23 -8.79
N ASN A 75 5.71 -2.21 -7.46
CA ASN A 75 4.69 -2.83 -6.60
C ASN A 75 3.31 -2.19 -6.81
N VAL A 76 3.21 -0.86 -6.81
CA VAL A 76 1.96 -0.11 -7.02
C VAL A 76 1.38 -0.43 -8.39
N PHE A 77 2.13 -0.19 -9.46
CA PHE A 77 1.64 -0.37 -10.83
C PHE A 77 1.30 -1.84 -11.12
N GLY A 78 2.19 -2.76 -10.76
CA GLY A 78 1.98 -4.19 -10.94
C GLY A 78 0.79 -4.70 -10.14
N GLY A 79 0.69 -4.30 -8.87
CA GLY A 79 -0.38 -4.71 -7.95
C GLY A 79 -1.76 -4.24 -8.43
N PHE A 80 -1.89 -2.97 -8.82
CA PHE A 80 -3.17 -2.45 -9.33
C PHE A 80 -3.54 -3.03 -10.69
N LEU A 81 -2.58 -3.24 -11.59
CA LEU A 81 -2.84 -3.85 -12.90
C LEU A 81 -3.33 -5.31 -12.76
N VAL A 82 -2.68 -6.10 -11.91
CA VAL A 82 -3.06 -7.50 -11.67
C VAL A 82 -4.42 -7.56 -11.00
N THR A 83 -4.67 -6.73 -9.97
CA THR A 83 -5.96 -6.65 -9.30
C THR A 83 -7.08 -6.28 -10.27
N HIS A 84 -6.85 -5.31 -11.17
CA HIS A 84 -7.82 -4.96 -12.20
C HIS A 84 -8.12 -6.16 -13.11
N ARG A 85 -7.09 -6.88 -13.59
CA ARG A 85 -7.30 -8.07 -14.43
C ARG A 85 -8.12 -9.14 -13.70
N MET A 86 -7.81 -9.42 -12.45
CA MET A 86 -8.57 -10.37 -11.63
C MET A 86 -10.05 -9.96 -11.48
N LEU A 87 -10.31 -8.70 -11.11
CA LEU A 87 -11.68 -8.20 -10.95
C LEU A 87 -12.45 -8.14 -12.28
N SER A 88 -11.77 -7.95 -13.41
CA SER A 88 -12.41 -7.96 -14.73
C SER A 88 -12.99 -9.32 -15.10
N MET A 89 -12.45 -10.41 -14.56
CA MET A 89 -12.95 -11.78 -14.80
C MET A 89 -14.30 -12.05 -14.13
N PHE A 90 -14.69 -11.24 -13.13
CA PHE A 90 -15.99 -11.31 -12.46
C PHE A 90 -17.08 -10.48 -13.16
N LYS A 91 -16.71 -9.63 -14.13
CA LYS A 91 -17.69 -8.87 -14.91
C LYS A 91 -18.34 -9.81 -15.93
N LYS A 92 -19.68 -9.87 -15.94
CA LYS A 92 -20.41 -10.54 -17.02
C LYS A 92 -19.99 -9.92 -18.35
N LYS A 93 -19.61 -10.77 -19.32
CA LYS A 93 -19.44 -10.35 -20.72
C LYS A 93 -20.78 -9.72 -21.17
N LYS A 94 -20.73 -8.47 -21.59
CA LYS A 94 -21.78 -7.93 -22.47
C LYS A 94 -21.66 -8.63 -23.83
#